data_AF-T2SDK0-F1
#
_entry.id   AF-T2SDK0-F1
#
_cell.length_a   1.000
_cell.length_b   1.000
_cell.length_c   1.000
_cell.angle_alpha   90.00
_cell.angle_beta   90.00
_cell.angle_gamma   90.00
#
_symmetry.space_group_name_H-M   'P 1'
#
loop_
_entity.id
_entity.type
_entity.pdbx_description
1 polymer ?
#
loop_
_entity_poly.entity_id
_entity_poly.type
_entity_poly.pdbx_seq_one_letter_code
_entity_poly.pdbx_strand_id
1 'polypeptide(L)'
;MQKIIDDSLELAKKLQNNISQHLSEQEKAFHSKMQKLLNNPENKVMLIELMDRSFRCLDNKARFEMIEHVLDKYKSREIFSSFEKLLLMGFFKLWENAP
;
A
#
# COMPACT_ATOMS: atom_id res chain seq x y z
N MET A 1 -23.69 19.79 20.75
CA MET A 1 -22.86 18.59 20.48
C MET A 1 -23.55 17.66 19.48
N GLN A 2 -24.77 17.18 19.75
CA GLN A 2 -25.48 16.27 18.83
C GLN A 2 -25.62 16.81 17.40
N LYS A 3 -26.04 18.08 17.26
CA LYS A 3 -26.16 18.73 15.94
C LYS A 3 -24.84 18.75 15.14
N ILE A 4 -23.70 18.97 15.81
CA ILE A 4 -22.38 18.99 15.14
C ILE A 4 -22.02 17.57 14.66
N ILE A 5 -22.37 16.54 15.43
CA ILE A 5 -22.16 15.14 15.05
C ILE A 5 -23.03 14.81 13.83
N ASP A 6 -24.30 15.20 13.85
CA ASP A 6 -25.23 14.94 12.77
C ASP A 6 -24.82 15.65 11.47
N ASP A 7 -24.44 16.93 11.56
CA ASP A 7 -23.94 17.73 10.43
C ASP A 7 -22.64 17.12 9.86
N SER A 8 -21.74 16.63 10.73
CA SER A 8 -20.49 15.97 10.31
C SER A 8 -20.77 14.65 9.58
N LEU A 9 -21.74 13.87 10.06
CA LEU A 9 -22.15 12.62 9.42
C LEU A 9 -22.81 12.87 8.07
N GLU A 10 -23.63 13.92 7.96
CA GLU A 10 -24.24 14.31 6.69
C GLU A 10 -23.19 14.74 5.66
N LEU A 11 -22.23 15.56 6.08
CA LEU A 11 -21.11 15.98 5.24
C LEU A 11 -20.28 14.77 4.76
N ALA A 12 -19.95 13.86 5.67
CA ALA A 12 -19.20 12.65 5.34
C ALA A 12 -19.95 11.76 4.33
N LYS A 13 -21.27 11.57 4.52
CA LYS A 13 -22.12 10.84 3.55
C LYS A 13 -22.13 11.51 2.19
N LYS A 14 -22.28 12.83 2.14
CA LYS A 14 -22.28 13.59 0.88
C LYS A 14 -20.95 13.44 0.15
N LEU A 15 -19.83 13.57 0.85
CA LEU A 15 -18.49 13.36 0.29
C LEU A 15 -18.33 11.93 -0.25
N GLN A 16 -18.70 10.93 0.54
CA GLN A 16 -18.58 9.52 0.14
C GLN A 16 -19.43 9.20 -1.10
N ASN A 17 -20.65 9.76 -1.20
CA ASN A 17 -21.51 9.58 -2.35
C ASN A 17 -20.92 10.21 -3.62
N ASN A 18 -20.38 11.43 -3.52
CA ASN A 18 -19.71 12.09 -4.65
C ASN A 18 -18.49 11.27 -5.12
N ILE A 19 -17.66 10.82 -4.19
CA ILE A 19 -16.51 9.95 -4.51
C ILE A 19 -16.98 8.69 -5.24
N SER A 20 -18.02 8.03 -4.73
CA SER A 20 -18.54 6.79 -5.30
C SER A 20 -19.15 6.97 -6.70
N GLN A 21 -19.79 8.12 -6.96
CA GLN A 21 -20.38 8.45 -8.25
C GLN A 21 -19.34 8.86 -9.31
N HIS A 22 -18.23 9.45 -8.88
CA HIS A 22 -17.16 9.91 -9.77
C HIS A 22 -15.98 8.94 -9.89
N LEU A 23 -16.01 7.81 -9.18
CA LEU A 23 -14.98 6.79 -9.27
C LEU A 23 -14.98 6.16 -10.67
N SER A 24 -13.87 6.28 -11.38
CA SER A 24 -13.65 5.57 -12.63
C SER A 24 -13.56 4.05 -12.40
N GLU A 25 -13.83 3.27 -13.44
CA GLU A 25 -13.70 1.80 -13.39
C GLU A 25 -12.27 1.35 -13.06
N GLN A 26 -11.26 2.13 -13.46
CA GLN A 26 -9.86 1.87 -13.12
C GLN A 26 -9.60 2.06 -11.62
N GLU A 27 -10.15 3.11 -11.02
CA GLU A 27 -10.04 3.35 -9.57
C GLU A 27 -10.78 2.28 -8.78
N LYS A 28 -11.97 1.85 -9.21
CA LYS A 28 -12.70 0.74 -8.57
C LYS A 28 -11.87 -0.55 -8.58
N ALA A 29 -11.26 -0.87 -9.71
CA ALA A 29 -10.38 -2.03 -9.83
C ALA A 29 -9.14 -1.90 -8.93
N PHE A 30 -8.55 -0.71 -8.82
CA PHE A 30 -7.45 -0.43 -7.91
C PHE A 30 -7.86 -0.59 -6.44
N HIS A 31 -9.00 -0.02 -6.04
CA HIS A 31 -9.55 -0.17 -4.69
C HIS A 31 -9.83 -1.63 -4.33
N SER A 32 -10.33 -2.43 -5.27
CA SER A 32 -10.54 -3.87 -5.05
C SER A 32 -9.21 -4.62 -4.85
N LYS A 33 -8.16 -4.28 -5.62
CA LYS A 33 -6.82 -4.83 -5.43
C LYS A 33 -6.22 -4.41 -4.07
N MET A 34 -6.36 -3.14 -3.70
CA MET A 34 -5.93 -2.62 -2.40
C MET A 34 -6.67 -3.30 -1.24
N GLN A 35 -7.98 -3.52 -1.35
CA GLN A 35 -8.74 -4.28 -0.35
C GLN A 35 -8.22 -5.71 -0.21
N LYS A 36 -7.95 -6.41 -1.32
CA LYS A 36 -7.38 -7.76 -1.26
C LYS A 36 -6.01 -7.79 -0.57
N LEU A 37 -5.17 -6.79 -0.83
CA LEU A 37 -3.89 -6.59 -0.15
C LEU A 37 -4.05 -6.29 1.35
N LEU A 38 -5.09 -5.57 1.76
CA LEU A 38 -5.33 -5.19 3.15
C LEU A 38 -6.14 -6.21 3.96
N ASN A 39 -6.84 -7.14 3.30
CA ASN A 39 -7.66 -8.17 3.93
C ASN A 39 -6.83 -9.27 4.62
N ASN A 40 -5.60 -9.50 4.16
CA ASN A 40 -4.66 -10.36 4.87
C ASN A 40 -3.93 -9.50 5.94
N PRO A 41 -4.07 -9.83 7.25
CA PRO A 41 -3.43 -9.08 8.32
C PRO A 41 -1.91 -8.96 8.17
N GLU A 42 -1.26 -10.01 7.66
CA GLU A 42 0.20 -10.01 7.46
C GLU A 42 0.61 -9.07 6.32
N ASN A 43 -0.14 -9.07 5.22
CA ASN A 43 0.08 -8.18 4.08
C ASN A 43 -0.11 -6.71 4.49
N LYS A 44 -1.11 -6.45 5.33
CA LYS A 44 -1.37 -5.12 5.88
C LYS A 44 -0.19 -4.62 6.74
N VAL A 45 0.33 -5.47 7.62
CA VAL A 45 1.49 -5.13 8.45
C VAL A 45 2.73 -4.89 7.58
N MET A 46 2.98 -5.75 6.60
CA MET A 46 4.08 -5.57 5.63
C MET A 46 3.97 -4.24 4.90
N LEU A 47 2.80 -3.90 4.35
CA LEU A 47 2.60 -2.66 3.58
C LEU A 47 2.80 -1.42 4.46
N ILE A 48 2.29 -1.45 5.69
CA ILE A 48 2.48 -0.34 6.63
C ILE A 48 3.96 -0.20 6.99
N GLU A 49 4.67 -1.30 7.26
CA GLU A 49 6.10 -1.29 7.57
C GLU A 49 6.93 -0.78 6.37
N LEU A 50 6.56 -1.18 5.15
CA LEU A 50 7.23 -0.74 3.91
C LEU A 50 6.98 0.75 3.61
N MET A 51 5.77 1.24 3.85
CA MET A 51 5.46 2.67 3.75
C MET A 51 6.21 3.47 4.81
N ASP A 52 6.18 3.05 6.07
CA ASP A 52 6.81 3.76 7.18
C ASP A 52 8.32 3.95 6.94
N ARG A 53 9.00 2.88 6.49
CA ARG A 53 10.45 2.95 6.20
C ARG A 53 10.77 3.71 4.92
N SER A 54 9.92 3.64 3.89
CA SER A 54 10.16 4.35 2.63
C SER A 54 10.01 5.87 2.76
N PHE A 55 9.21 6.37 3.70
CA PHE A 55 9.03 7.82 3.90
C PHE A 55 9.96 8.45 4.94
N ARG A 56 10.57 7.66 5.83
CA ARG A 56 11.40 8.20 6.93
C ARG A 56 12.89 8.35 6.58
N CYS A 57 13.39 7.65 5.56
CA CYS A 57 14.78 7.77 5.13
C CYS A 57 14.92 8.78 3.98
N LEU A 58 15.66 9.87 4.25
CA LEU A 58 16.03 10.88 3.24
C LEU A 58 17.18 10.42 2.35
N ASP A 59 18.00 9.48 2.83
CA ASP A 59 19.05 8.86 2.03
C ASP A 59 18.49 7.72 1.17
N ASN A 60 18.74 7.80 -0.14
CA ASN A 60 18.19 6.86 -1.11
C ASN A 60 18.74 5.44 -0.93
N LYS A 61 20.00 5.30 -0.50
CA LYS A 61 20.64 4.00 -0.31
C LYS A 61 20.10 3.30 0.92
N ALA A 62 20.09 4.00 2.07
CA ALA A 62 19.50 3.50 3.31
C ALA A 62 18.00 3.18 3.16
N ARG A 63 17.26 3.99 2.40
CA ARG A 63 15.85 3.73 2.11
C ARG A 63 15.66 2.40 1.37
N PHE A 64 16.52 2.12 0.39
CA PHE A 64 16.43 0.88 -0.36
C PHE A 64 16.78 -0.34 0.50
N GLU A 65 17.89 -0.31 1.25
CA GLU A 65 18.28 -1.38 2.17
C GLU A 65 17.15 -1.72 3.17
N MET A 66 16.45 -0.69 3.65
CA MET A 66 15.28 -0.88 4.50
C MET A 66 14.09 -1.52 3.78
N ILE A 67 13.82 -1.11 2.54
CA ILE A 67 12.76 -1.72 1.71
C ILE A 67 13.10 -3.18 1.41
N GLU A 68 14.35 -3.47 1.05
CA GLU A 68 14.84 -4.83 0.80
C GLU A 68 14.68 -5.71 2.03
N HIS A 69 15.13 -5.24 3.19
CA HIS A 69 15.01 -5.97 4.44
C HIS A 69 13.55 -6.28 4.79
N VAL A 70 12.64 -5.32 4.60
CA VAL A 70 11.20 -5.56 4.81
C VAL A 70 10.69 -6.59 3.82
N LEU A 71 10.96 -6.43 2.53
CA LEU A 71 10.50 -7.38 1.52
C LEU A 71 11.03 -8.79 1.76
N ASP A 72 12.31 -8.96 2.11
CA ASP A 72 12.91 -10.27 2.39
C ASP A 72 12.28 -10.96 3.61
N LYS A 73 12.01 -10.18 4.68
CA LYS A 73 11.27 -10.64 5.88
C LYS A 73 9.89 -11.21 5.57
N TYR A 74 9.25 -10.79 4.47
CA TYR A 74 7.92 -11.25 4.06
C TYR A 74 7.92 -12.14 2.80
N LYS A 75 9.04 -12.22 2.06
CA LYS A 75 9.19 -12.98 0.79
C LYS A 75 9.03 -14.49 0.95
N SER A 76 9.37 -15.02 2.12
CA SER A 76 9.26 -16.45 2.47
C SER A 76 7.86 -16.87 2.89
N ARG A 77 7.01 -15.90 3.29
CA ARG A 77 5.59 -16.14 3.52
C ARG A 77 4.90 -16.15 2.15
N GLU A 78 3.92 -17.01 1.93
CA GLU A 78 3.20 -17.18 0.65
C GLU A 78 2.31 -15.97 0.28
N ILE A 79 2.76 -14.77 0.60
CA ILE A 79 2.09 -13.48 0.42
C ILE A 79 2.10 -13.05 -1.04
N PHE A 80 3.18 -13.35 -1.76
CA PHE A 80 3.39 -12.92 -3.14
C PHE A 80 3.02 -14.01 -4.13
N SER A 81 2.20 -13.66 -5.13
CA SER A 81 1.97 -14.47 -6.32
C SER A 81 3.26 -14.63 -7.13
N SER A 82 3.28 -15.61 -8.04
CA SER A 82 4.43 -15.88 -8.91
C SER A 82 4.84 -14.67 -9.76
N PHE A 83 3.87 -13.85 -10.18
CA PHE A 83 4.14 -12.62 -10.92
C PHE A 83 4.79 -11.55 -10.03
N GLU A 84 4.31 -11.37 -8.80
CA GLU A 84 4.88 -10.42 -7.85
C GLU A 84 6.30 -10.84 -7.42
N LYS A 85 6.57 -12.14 -7.27
CA LYS A 85 7.92 -12.66 -7.04
C LYS A 85 8.87 -12.31 -8.19
N LEU A 86 8.39 -12.35 -9.43
CA LEU A 86 9.16 -11.92 -10.61
C LEU A 86 9.45 -10.41 -10.58
N LEU A 87 8.47 -9.58 -10.21
CA LEU A 87 8.67 -8.13 -10.04
C LEU A 87 9.69 -7.84 -8.93
N LEU A 88 9.62 -8.54 -7.80
CA LEU A 88 10.58 -8.42 -6.71
C LEU A 88 11.99 -8.80 -7.16
N MET A 89 12.14 -9.89 -7.91
CA MET A 89 13.42 -10.28 -8.50
C MET A 89 13.98 -9.18 -9.43
N GLY A 90 13.13 -8.56 -10.25
CA GLY A 90 13.54 -7.42 -11.08
C GLY A 90 13.98 -6.21 -10.24
N PHE A 91 13.22 -5.89 -9.20
CA PHE A 91 13.52 -4.79 -8.28
C PHE A 91 14.89 -4.96 -7.61
N PHE A 92 15.20 -6.15 -7.09
CA PHE A 92 16.50 -6.45 -6.48
C PHE A 92 17.65 -6.42 -7.49
N LYS A 93 17.49 -7.06 -8.65
CA LYS A 93 18.56 -7.13 -9.67
C LYS A 93 18.88 -5.77 -10.31
N LEU A 94 17.88 -4.93 -10.51
CA LEU A 94 18.08 -3.59 -11.07
C LEU A 94 18.82 -2.68 -10.08
N TRP A 95 18.63 -2.89 -8.78
CA TRP A 95 19.28 -2.09 -7.75
C TRP A 95 20.67 -2.59 -7.36
N GLU A 96 20.93 -3.91 -7.40
CA GLU A 96 22.29 -4.46 -7.25
C GLU A 96 23.29 -3.80 -8.22
N ASN A 97 22.78 -3.30 -9.35
CA ASN A 97 23.54 -2.60 -10.39
C ASN A 97 23.30 -1.08 -10.43
N ALA A 98 22.56 -0.51 -9.47
CA ALA A 98 22.33 0.93 -9.40
C ALA A 98 23.53 1.65 -8.75
N PRO A 99 24.04 2.74 -9.34
CA PRO A 99 25.21 3.47 -8.85
C PRO A 99 24.97 4.20 -7.52
#